data_AF-A0A7X8QZL1-F1
#
_entry.id   AF-A0A7X8QZL1-F1
#
_cell.length_a   1.000
_cell.length_b   1.000
_cell.length_c   1.000
_cell.angle_alpha   90.00
_cell.angle_beta   90.00
_cell.angle_gamma   90.00
#
_symmetry.space_group_name_H-M   'P 1'
#
loop_
_entity.id
_entity.type
_entity.pdbx_description
1 polymer ?
#
loop_
_entity_poly.entity_id
_entity_poly.type
_entity_poly.pdbx_seq_one_letter_code
_entity_poly.pdbx_strand_id
1 'polypeptide(L)'
;MINSIFLVIYFSNKWGSQIITKATAKEEEVNKLVLKLQTTLDKVGESSSVLINNVSMLESNMNSIVESSSESTKTMNEMVKGTEHQAASINEINSNMTKAMDDVNRAKEISEQISNNSALISEKVSEGTKKISAMITQMQTINQAVSAALATVNELQTNIGDINESLGGITEISEQTNLLSLNASIESARAGEQGKGFAVVAEEVRKLAEQSAMTANNIQEITDVISSNSLAAVNKVNQGEKAVEEGNTLLNEIGEYFKDVETAVNETFALLNAENKMINDVLNKFIQVQERIENIASISEEHSASNQEILAAIENENSDILSIKDSIQEIKQMSAMLNEMLYNIEQ
;
A
#
# COMPACT_ATOMS: atom_id res chain seq x y z
N MET A 1 77.40 13.08 -128.64
CA MET A 1 76.05 13.57 -128.26
C MET A 1 75.12 12.49 -127.71
N ILE A 2 75.15 11.24 -128.19
CA ILE A 2 74.22 10.17 -127.75
C ILE A 2 74.43 9.75 -126.27
N ASN A 3 75.68 9.62 -125.77
CA ASN A 3 75.94 9.22 -124.38
C ASN A 3 75.46 10.22 -123.31
N SER A 4 75.43 11.52 -123.64
CA SER A 4 74.98 12.57 -122.70
C SER A 4 73.47 12.53 -122.48
N ILE A 5 72.70 12.19 -123.52
CA ILE A 5 71.24 12.06 -123.46
C ILE A 5 70.84 10.84 -122.60
N PHE A 6 71.54 9.71 -122.74
CA PHE A 6 71.30 8.52 -121.91
C PHE A 6 71.61 8.76 -120.42
N LEU A 7 72.66 9.53 -120.10
CA LEU A 7 72.96 9.93 -118.72
C LEU A 7 71.87 10.80 -118.10
N VAL A 8 71.35 11.78 -118.85
CA VAL A 8 70.25 12.65 -118.40
C VAL A 8 68.96 11.84 -118.19
N ILE A 9 68.63 10.93 -119.10
CA ILE A 9 67.47 10.05 -118.97
C ILE A 9 67.62 9.07 -117.79
N TYR A 10 68.84 8.55 -117.54
CA TYR A 10 69.12 7.68 -116.40
C TYR A 10 69.02 8.42 -115.07
N PHE A 11 69.61 9.62 -114.94
CA PHE A 11 69.48 10.43 -113.74
C PHE A 11 68.06 10.96 -113.53
N SER A 12 67.35 11.31 -114.59
CA SER A 12 65.94 11.71 -114.54
C SER A 12 65.02 10.55 -114.12
N ASN A 13 65.23 9.34 -114.66
CA ASN A 13 64.51 8.14 -114.20
C ASN A 13 64.89 7.74 -112.77
N LYS A 14 66.16 7.89 -112.37
CA LYS A 14 66.61 7.60 -111.00
C LYS A 14 66.08 8.61 -109.98
N TRP A 15 66.07 9.90 -110.31
CA TRP A 15 65.44 10.94 -109.50
C TRP A 15 63.92 10.81 -109.47
N GLY A 16 63.29 10.55 -110.61
CA GLY A 16 61.86 10.26 -110.70
C GLY A 16 61.48 9.05 -109.84
N SER A 17 62.24 7.96 -109.95
CA SER A 17 62.09 6.79 -109.09
C SER A 17 62.30 7.12 -107.61
N GLN A 18 63.34 7.88 -107.24
CA GLN A 18 63.57 8.29 -105.84
C GLN A 18 62.46 9.20 -105.28
N ILE A 19 61.90 10.11 -106.09
CA ILE A 19 60.78 10.96 -105.71
C ILE A 19 59.51 10.12 -105.55
N ILE A 20 59.25 9.19 -106.48
CA ILE A 20 58.12 8.26 -106.39
C ILE A 20 58.26 7.39 -105.14
N THR A 21 59.43 6.80 -104.87
CA THR A 21 59.64 5.96 -103.66
C THR A 21 59.50 6.76 -102.37
N LYS A 22 59.95 8.02 -102.33
CA LYS A 22 59.73 8.91 -101.18
C LYS A 22 58.26 9.31 -101.04
N ALA A 23 57.57 9.57 -102.14
CA ALA A 23 56.15 9.90 -102.16
C ALA A 23 55.30 8.70 -101.70
N THR A 24 55.58 7.49 -102.19
CA THR A 24 54.89 6.26 -101.75
C THR A 24 55.17 5.93 -100.28
N ALA A 25 56.40 6.16 -99.79
CA ALA A 25 56.71 5.98 -98.38
C ALA A 25 56.00 7.02 -97.48
N LYS A 26 55.88 8.27 -97.96
CA LYS A 26 55.12 9.33 -97.28
C LYS A 26 53.62 9.02 -97.28
N GLU A 27 53.10 8.49 -98.37
CA GLU A 27 51.71 8.03 -98.52
C GLU A 27 51.40 6.86 -97.57
N GLU A 28 52.30 5.89 -97.45
CA GLU A 28 52.19 4.79 -96.48
C GLU A 28 52.22 5.29 -95.03
N GLU A 29 53.11 6.26 -94.71
CA GLU A 29 53.16 6.92 -93.39
C GLU A 29 51.87 7.68 -93.07
N VAL A 30 51.32 8.43 -94.03
CA VAL A 30 50.03 9.13 -93.89
C VAL A 30 48.88 8.15 -93.69
N ASN A 31 48.81 7.07 -94.48
CA ASN A 31 47.78 6.04 -94.32
C ASN A 31 47.87 5.38 -92.94
N LYS A 32 49.07 5.11 -92.44
CA LYS A 32 49.27 4.56 -91.09
C LYS A 32 48.83 5.54 -89.99
N LEU A 33 49.07 6.84 -90.17
CA LEU A 33 48.60 7.88 -89.25
C LEU A 33 47.07 8.02 -89.27
N VAL A 34 46.45 7.97 -90.45
CA VAL A 34 44.98 8.00 -90.62
C VAL A 34 44.34 6.78 -89.93
N LEU A 35 44.86 5.58 -90.14
CA LEU A 35 44.35 4.37 -89.47
C LEU A 35 44.50 4.45 -87.94
N LYS A 36 45.62 4.99 -87.45
CA LYS A 36 45.84 5.19 -86.02
C LYS A 36 44.90 6.26 -85.45
N LEU A 37 44.61 7.32 -86.21
CA LEU A 37 43.64 8.35 -85.84
C LEU A 37 42.22 7.78 -85.78
N GLN A 38 41.79 7.02 -86.80
CA GLN A 38 40.51 6.31 -86.81
C GLN A 38 40.36 5.39 -85.60
N THR A 39 41.35 4.52 -85.36
CA THR A 39 41.34 3.63 -84.17
C THR A 39 41.26 4.42 -82.85
N THR A 40 41.85 5.61 -82.80
CA THR A 40 41.80 6.47 -81.61
C THR A 40 40.42 7.10 -81.47
N LEU A 41 39.83 7.61 -82.56
CA LEU A 41 38.47 8.17 -82.58
C LEU A 41 37.43 7.11 -82.19
N ASP A 42 37.54 5.88 -82.72
CA ASP A 42 36.67 4.76 -82.36
C ASP A 42 36.72 4.47 -80.85
N LYS A 43 37.93 4.42 -80.28
CA LYS A 43 38.12 4.22 -78.83
C LYS A 43 37.60 5.37 -77.99
N VAL A 44 37.72 6.62 -78.47
CA VAL A 44 37.16 7.79 -77.79
C VAL A 44 35.62 7.77 -77.86
N GLY A 45 35.04 7.33 -78.98
CA GLY A 45 33.60 7.13 -79.14
C GLY A 45 33.05 6.04 -78.22
N GLU A 46 33.70 4.88 -78.16
CA GLU A 46 33.37 3.80 -77.23
C GLU A 46 33.45 4.27 -75.78
N SER A 47 34.55 4.95 -75.41
CA SER A 47 34.75 5.48 -74.05
C SER A 47 33.71 6.54 -73.69
N SER A 48 33.33 7.41 -74.63
CA SER A 48 32.28 8.42 -74.46
C SER A 48 30.91 7.77 -74.26
N SER A 49 30.58 6.73 -75.02
CA SER A 49 29.33 5.98 -74.83
C SER A 49 29.27 5.30 -73.46
N VAL A 50 30.38 4.73 -72.99
CA VAL A 50 30.47 4.14 -71.64
C VAL A 50 30.32 5.23 -70.56
N LEU A 51 30.93 6.40 -70.76
CA LEU A 51 30.81 7.54 -69.85
C LEU A 51 29.35 8.00 -69.71
N ILE A 52 28.61 8.13 -70.83
CA ILE A 52 27.18 8.51 -70.79
C ILE A 52 26.35 7.51 -69.99
N ASN A 53 26.57 6.21 -70.20
CA ASN A 53 25.87 5.17 -69.45
C ASN A 53 26.18 5.26 -67.94
N ASN A 54 27.45 5.45 -67.57
CA ASN A 54 27.86 5.61 -66.18
C ASN A 54 27.27 6.88 -65.55
N VAL A 55 27.21 8.00 -66.27
CA VAL A 55 26.57 9.25 -65.84
C VAL A 55 25.09 9.03 -65.58
N SER A 56 24.38 8.32 -66.48
CA SER A 56 22.96 8.00 -66.29
C SER A 56 22.73 7.11 -65.06
N MET A 57 23.62 6.15 -64.78
CA MET A 57 23.57 5.34 -63.57
C MET A 57 23.83 6.18 -62.31
N LEU A 58 24.81 7.07 -62.34
CA LEU A 58 25.11 8.00 -61.24
C LEU A 58 23.92 8.92 -60.95
N GLU A 59 23.24 9.44 -61.98
CA GLU A 59 22.02 10.25 -61.84
C GLU A 59 20.90 9.47 -61.12
N SER A 60 20.68 8.20 -61.50
CA SER A 60 19.71 7.33 -60.82
C SER A 60 20.08 7.06 -59.35
N ASN A 61 21.37 6.80 -59.08
CA ASN A 61 21.85 6.58 -57.72
C ASN A 61 21.70 7.83 -56.85
N MET A 62 21.98 9.01 -57.40
CA MET A 62 21.80 10.28 -56.68
C MET A 62 20.35 10.55 -56.32
N ASN A 63 19.39 10.24 -57.19
CA ASN A 63 17.97 10.36 -56.84
C ASN A 63 17.60 9.43 -55.67
N SER A 64 18.15 8.21 -55.62
CA SER A 64 17.93 7.27 -54.51
C SER A 64 18.55 7.78 -53.19
N ILE A 65 19.72 8.43 -53.27
CA ILE A 65 20.38 9.06 -52.12
C ILE A 65 19.55 10.25 -51.60
N VAL A 66 19.01 11.09 -52.49
CA VAL A 66 18.12 12.21 -52.11
C VAL A 66 16.90 11.70 -51.33
N GLU A 67 16.24 10.64 -51.83
CA GLU A 67 15.10 10.02 -51.14
C GLU A 67 15.50 9.47 -49.76
N SER A 68 16.66 8.80 -49.67
CA SER A 68 17.17 8.24 -48.42
C SER A 68 17.53 9.32 -47.39
N SER A 69 18.14 10.42 -47.83
CA SER A 69 18.44 11.58 -46.99
C SER A 69 17.16 12.26 -46.48
N SER A 70 16.14 12.39 -47.35
CA SER A 70 14.84 12.95 -46.96
C SER A 70 14.16 12.10 -45.87
N GLU A 71 14.19 10.77 -45.99
CA GLU A 71 13.61 9.89 -44.95
C GLU A 71 14.44 9.92 -43.66
N SER A 72 15.77 10.04 -43.76
CA SER A 72 16.66 10.22 -42.59
C SER A 72 16.34 11.51 -41.85
N THR A 73 16.13 12.62 -42.58
CA THR A 73 15.70 13.91 -42.01
C THR A 73 14.38 13.78 -41.27
N LYS A 74 13.40 13.11 -41.88
CA LYS A 74 12.08 12.88 -41.27
C LYS A 74 12.19 12.05 -39.99
N THR A 75 12.95 10.95 -40.03
CA THR A 75 13.20 10.08 -38.88
C THR A 75 13.86 10.85 -37.74
N MET A 76 14.85 11.71 -38.03
CA MET A 76 15.49 12.51 -36.99
C MET A 76 14.58 13.58 -36.40
N ASN A 77 13.71 14.20 -37.20
CA ASN A 77 12.70 15.12 -36.65
C ASN A 77 11.71 14.39 -35.71
N GLU A 78 11.33 13.15 -36.03
CA GLU A 78 10.52 12.32 -35.14
C GLU A 78 11.29 11.95 -33.86
N MET A 79 12.59 11.64 -33.97
CA MET A 79 13.45 11.35 -32.81
C MET A 79 13.59 12.56 -31.88
N VAL A 80 13.78 13.77 -32.41
CA VAL A 80 13.82 15.02 -31.63
C VAL A 80 12.52 15.20 -30.82
N LYS A 81 11.36 15.07 -31.46
CA LYS A 81 10.06 15.14 -30.77
C LYS A 81 9.91 14.07 -29.70
N GLY A 82 10.41 12.86 -29.97
CA GLY A 82 10.44 11.76 -29.01
C GLY A 82 11.28 12.10 -27.77
N THR A 83 12.48 12.67 -27.97
CA THR A 83 13.36 13.12 -26.90
C THR A 83 12.76 14.27 -26.08
N GLU A 84 12.12 15.26 -26.73
CA GLU A 84 11.40 16.33 -26.02
C GLU A 84 10.27 15.78 -25.15
N HIS A 85 9.50 14.83 -25.68
CA HIS A 85 8.43 14.17 -24.92
C HIS A 85 8.96 13.35 -23.75
N GLN A 86 10.10 12.67 -23.94
CA GLN A 86 10.80 11.96 -22.87
C GLN A 86 11.23 12.93 -21.75
N ALA A 87 11.81 14.07 -22.08
CA ALA A 87 12.20 15.10 -21.11
C ALA A 87 11.00 15.66 -20.32
N ALA A 88 9.86 15.90 -21.00
CA ALA A 88 8.63 16.31 -20.33
C ALA A 88 8.10 15.24 -19.37
N SER A 89 8.12 13.97 -19.79
CA SER A 89 7.68 12.83 -18.98
C SER A 89 8.55 12.66 -17.73
N ILE A 90 9.87 12.83 -17.86
CA ILE A 90 10.82 12.78 -16.74
C ILE A 90 10.48 13.84 -15.67
N ASN A 91 10.18 15.07 -16.09
CA ASN A 91 9.79 16.14 -15.17
C ASN A 91 8.47 15.83 -14.44
N GLU A 92 7.50 15.26 -15.14
CA GLU A 92 6.23 14.84 -14.54
C GLU A 92 6.44 13.72 -13.51
N ILE A 93 7.24 12.71 -13.84
CA ILE A 93 7.58 11.61 -12.92
C ILE A 93 8.26 12.18 -11.66
N ASN A 94 9.24 13.08 -11.80
CA ASN A 94 9.89 13.73 -10.66
C ASN A 94 8.91 14.50 -9.76
N SER A 95 7.96 15.23 -10.35
CA SER A 95 6.94 15.96 -9.60
C SER A 95 6.01 15.01 -8.84
N ASN A 96 5.51 13.97 -9.51
CA ASN A 96 4.65 12.96 -8.90
C ASN A 96 5.35 12.19 -7.79
N MET A 97 6.63 11.93 -7.98
CA MET A 97 7.47 11.24 -7.00
C MET A 97 7.71 12.07 -5.74
N THR A 98 7.93 13.37 -5.90
CA THR A 98 8.05 14.29 -4.76
C THR A 98 6.76 14.32 -3.94
N LYS A 99 5.60 14.37 -4.60
CA LYS A 99 4.29 14.29 -3.93
C LYS A 99 4.10 12.94 -3.23
N ALA A 100 4.47 11.85 -3.88
CA ALA A 100 4.36 10.52 -3.29
C ALA A 100 5.28 10.34 -2.06
N MET A 101 6.47 10.94 -2.05
CA MET A 101 7.33 10.98 -0.86
C MET A 101 6.68 11.78 0.28
N ASP A 102 6.04 12.91 0.00
CA ASP A 102 5.30 13.70 0.99
C ASP A 102 4.14 12.90 1.59
N ASP A 103 3.36 12.21 0.74
CA ASP A 103 2.26 11.35 1.18
C ASP A 103 2.75 10.20 2.08
N VAL A 104 3.91 9.59 1.77
CA VAL A 104 4.51 8.54 2.59
C VAL A 104 5.03 9.08 3.93
N ASN A 105 5.63 10.27 3.94
CA ASN A 105 6.03 10.92 5.19
C ASN A 105 4.82 11.24 6.07
N ARG A 106 3.72 11.71 5.46
CA ARG A 106 2.47 11.96 6.17
C ARG A 106 1.85 10.67 6.71
N ALA A 107 1.91 9.56 5.97
CA ALA A 107 1.49 8.25 6.45
C ALA A 107 2.31 7.82 7.68
N LYS A 108 3.62 8.08 7.68
CA LYS A 108 4.49 7.83 8.84
C LYS A 108 4.05 8.62 10.07
N GLU A 109 3.80 9.92 9.93
CA GLU A 109 3.32 10.77 11.03
C GLU A 109 1.98 10.28 11.60
N ILE A 110 1.05 9.88 10.73
CA ILE A 110 -0.25 9.30 11.14
C ILE A 110 -0.03 8.00 11.92
N SER A 111 0.84 7.11 11.43
CA SER A 111 1.19 5.86 12.14
C SER A 111 1.80 6.14 13.53
N GLU A 112 2.67 7.14 13.65
CA GLU A 112 3.22 7.57 14.95
C GLU A 112 2.14 8.09 15.91
N GLN A 113 1.17 8.86 15.41
CA GLN A 113 0.02 9.31 16.20
C GLN A 113 -0.87 8.14 16.65
N ILE A 114 -1.15 7.18 15.77
CA ILE A 114 -1.94 5.98 16.12
C ILE A 114 -1.19 5.15 17.18
N SER A 115 0.14 5.02 17.06
CA SER A 115 0.97 4.34 18.06
C SER A 115 0.86 4.99 19.44
N ASN A 116 0.99 6.32 19.51
CA ASN A 116 0.85 7.08 20.76
C ASN A 116 -0.56 6.92 21.37
N ASN A 117 -1.61 7.02 20.55
CA ASN A 117 -2.98 6.80 21.02
C ASN A 117 -3.22 5.37 21.51
N SER A 118 -2.66 4.38 20.82
CA SER A 118 -2.76 2.97 21.21
C SER A 118 -2.06 2.73 22.55
N ALA A 119 -0.94 3.40 22.82
CA ALA A 119 -0.25 3.35 24.11
C ALA A 119 -1.12 3.94 25.24
N LEU A 120 -1.77 5.07 25.00
CA LEU A 120 -2.71 5.66 25.96
C LEU A 120 -3.91 4.74 26.23
N ILE A 121 -4.45 4.10 25.19
CA ILE A 121 -5.55 3.12 25.35
C ILE A 121 -5.06 1.92 26.17
N SER A 122 -3.87 1.40 25.90
CA SER A 122 -3.26 0.30 26.66
C SER A 122 -3.14 0.64 28.16
N GLU A 123 -2.68 1.85 28.49
CA GLU A 123 -2.61 2.32 29.87
C GLU A 123 -4.01 2.36 30.52
N LYS A 124 -5.01 2.89 29.81
CA LYS A 124 -6.40 2.97 30.30
C LYS A 124 -7.03 1.60 30.50
N VAL A 125 -6.75 0.65 29.61
CA VAL A 125 -7.19 -0.75 29.73
C VAL A 125 -6.54 -1.43 30.93
N SER A 126 -5.24 -1.21 31.16
CA SER A 126 -4.54 -1.71 32.33
C SER A 126 -5.11 -1.13 33.64
N GLU A 127 -5.38 0.18 33.66
CA GLU A 127 -6.02 0.86 34.79
C GLU A 127 -7.45 0.30 35.04
N GLY A 128 -8.22 0.11 33.97
CA GLY A 128 -9.57 -0.48 34.01
C GLY A 128 -9.56 -1.88 34.59
N THR A 129 -8.66 -2.75 34.11
CA THR A 129 -8.49 -4.13 34.59
C THR A 129 -8.18 -4.17 36.09
N LYS A 130 -7.29 -3.29 36.57
CA LYS A 130 -7.00 -3.18 38.01
C LYS A 130 -8.24 -2.79 38.83
N LYS A 131 -9.06 -1.85 38.32
CA LYS A 131 -10.31 -1.44 38.97
C LYS A 131 -11.35 -2.56 38.99
N ILE A 132 -11.49 -3.34 37.93
CA ILE A 132 -12.37 -4.51 37.90
C ILE A 132 -11.93 -5.54 38.95
N SER A 133 -10.64 -5.88 39.01
CA SER A 133 -10.11 -6.81 40.01
C SER A 133 -10.36 -6.34 41.45
N ALA A 134 -10.24 -5.03 41.70
CA ALA A 134 -10.59 -4.45 43.00
C ALA A 134 -12.09 -4.57 43.30
N MET A 135 -12.96 -4.35 42.31
CA MET A 135 -14.42 -4.54 42.48
C MET A 135 -14.81 -5.99 42.75
N ILE A 136 -14.18 -6.96 42.08
CA ILE A 136 -14.39 -8.40 42.34
C ILE A 136 -14.04 -8.71 43.80
N THR A 137 -12.90 -8.21 44.29
CA THR A 137 -12.49 -8.39 45.70
C THR A 137 -13.48 -7.73 46.66
N GLN A 138 -14.01 -6.56 46.32
CA GLN A 138 -15.03 -5.89 47.13
C GLN A 138 -16.34 -6.69 47.16
N MET A 139 -16.77 -7.26 46.03
CA MET A 139 -17.96 -8.12 45.97
C MET A 139 -17.81 -9.40 46.78
N GLN A 140 -16.61 -9.98 46.86
CA GLN A 140 -16.33 -11.10 47.77
C GLN A 140 -16.54 -10.70 49.24
N THR A 141 -16.10 -9.50 49.63
CA THR A 141 -16.31 -8.98 50.98
C THR A 141 -17.80 -8.74 51.27
N ILE A 142 -18.54 -8.21 50.29
CA ILE A 142 -20.00 -8.03 50.41
C ILE A 142 -20.70 -9.39 50.52
N ASN A 143 -20.31 -10.38 49.71
CA ASN A 143 -20.86 -11.74 49.77
C ASN A 143 -20.67 -12.38 51.16
N GLN A 144 -19.48 -12.22 51.75
CA GLN A 144 -19.20 -12.67 53.11
C GLN A 144 -20.09 -11.97 54.15
N ALA A 145 -20.27 -10.65 54.04
CA ALA A 145 -21.12 -9.88 54.95
C ALA A 145 -22.60 -10.29 54.85
N VAL A 146 -23.10 -10.50 53.64
CA VAL A 146 -24.47 -10.98 53.39
C VAL A 146 -24.66 -12.39 53.94
N SER A 147 -23.69 -13.29 53.73
CA SER A 147 -23.72 -14.66 54.27
C SER A 147 -23.72 -14.68 55.80
N ALA A 148 -22.91 -13.82 56.43
CA ALA A 148 -22.89 -13.67 57.88
C ALA A 148 -24.24 -13.13 58.41
N ALA A 149 -24.82 -12.14 57.73
CA ALA A 149 -26.14 -11.62 58.09
C ALA A 149 -27.23 -12.70 57.99
N LEU A 150 -27.20 -13.55 56.95
CA LEU A 150 -28.13 -14.66 56.79
C LEU A 150 -28.02 -15.64 57.96
N ALA A 151 -26.79 -15.99 58.36
CA ALA A 151 -26.54 -16.86 59.50
C ALA A 151 -27.12 -16.27 60.80
N THR A 152 -26.86 -14.99 61.08
CA THR A 152 -27.38 -14.30 62.28
C THR A 152 -28.91 -14.24 62.32
N VAL A 153 -29.57 -13.97 61.18
CA VAL A 153 -31.04 -13.92 61.13
C VAL A 153 -31.64 -15.32 61.30
N ASN A 154 -31.02 -16.36 60.73
CA ASN A 154 -31.46 -17.74 60.95
C ASN A 154 -31.30 -18.16 62.43
N GLU A 155 -30.20 -17.78 63.08
CA GLU A 155 -29.99 -18.03 64.51
C GLU A 155 -31.04 -17.30 65.37
N LEU A 156 -31.34 -16.04 65.05
CA LEU A 156 -32.42 -15.29 65.71
C LEU A 156 -33.76 -16.02 65.59
N GLN A 157 -34.07 -16.58 64.42
CA GLN A 157 -35.32 -17.29 64.18
C GLN A 157 -35.41 -18.59 65.00
N THR A 158 -34.30 -19.32 65.14
CA THR A 158 -34.22 -20.49 66.04
C THR A 158 -34.45 -20.07 67.48
N ASN A 159 -33.75 -19.03 67.97
CA ASN A 159 -33.89 -18.56 69.35
C ASN A 159 -35.31 -18.10 69.67
N ILE A 160 -36.01 -17.46 68.73
CA ILE A 160 -37.42 -17.09 68.90
C ILE A 160 -38.32 -18.32 68.99
N GLY A 161 -38.03 -19.37 68.22
CA GLY A 161 -38.71 -20.66 68.33
C GLY A 161 -38.61 -21.25 69.74
N ASP A 162 -37.39 -21.28 70.30
CA ASP A 162 -37.12 -21.80 71.65
C ASP A 162 -37.82 -20.97 72.74
N ILE A 163 -37.88 -19.64 72.56
CA ILE A 163 -38.62 -18.74 73.47
C ILE A 163 -40.12 -19.05 73.41
N ASN A 164 -40.69 -19.17 72.22
CA ASN A 164 -42.11 -19.48 72.03
C ASN A 164 -42.49 -20.83 72.65
N GLU A 165 -41.64 -21.86 72.52
CA GLU A 165 -41.83 -23.15 73.19
C GLU A 165 -41.83 -22.99 74.72
N SER A 166 -40.89 -22.22 75.26
CA SER A 166 -40.80 -21.93 76.70
C SER A 166 -42.03 -21.18 77.23
N LEU A 167 -42.53 -20.19 76.46
CA LEU A 167 -43.74 -19.44 76.79
C LEU A 167 -44.97 -20.34 76.80
N GLY A 168 -45.09 -21.26 75.84
CA GLY A 168 -46.14 -22.28 75.83
C GLY A 168 -46.15 -23.09 77.13
N GLY A 169 -44.97 -23.54 77.59
CA GLY A 169 -44.84 -24.24 78.87
C GLY A 169 -45.22 -23.39 80.09
N ILE A 170 -44.89 -22.09 80.10
CA ILE A 170 -45.28 -21.17 81.19
C ILE A 170 -46.80 -20.98 81.23
N THR A 171 -47.45 -20.84 80.07
CA THR A 171 -48.91 -20.75 79.98
C THR A 171 -49.56 -22.02 80.51
N GLU A 172 -49.04 -23.20 80.15
CA GLU A 172 -49.55 -24.49 80.63
C GLU A 172 -49.39 -24.64 82.16
N ILE A 173 -48.23 -24.26 82.72
CA ILE A 173 -48.00 -24.23 84.18
C ILE A 173 -48.94 -23.24 84.87
N SER A 174 -49.16 -22.07 84.27
CA SER A 174 -50.05 -21.04 84.81
C SER A 174 -51.51 -21.51 84.82
N GLU A 175 -51.97 -22.18 83.77
CA GLU A 175 -53.30 -22.78 83.72
C GLU A 175 -53.47 -23.89 84.76
N GLN A 176 -52.48 -24.77 84.91
CA GLN A 176 -52.49 -25.81 85.95
C GLN A 176 -52.50 -25.20 87.36
N THR A 177 -51.71 -24.15 87.60
CA THR A 177 -51.65 -23.45 88.89
C THR A 177 -52.97 -22.74 89.18
N ASN A 178 -53.58 -22.13 88.16
CA ASN A 178 -54.90 -21.52 88.26
C ASN A 178 -55.97 -22.56 88.65
N LEU A 179 -56.00 -23.71 87.98
CA LEU A 179 -56.87 -24.85 88.34
C LEU A 179 -56.61 -25.37 89.76
N LEU A 180 -55.35 -25.51 90.16
CA LEU A 180 -54.97 -25.99 91.49
C LEU A 180 -55.42 -25.01 92.59
N SER A 181 -55.20 -23.72 92.37
CA SER A 181 -55.59 -22.65 93.28
C SER A 181 -57.11 -22.51 93.38
N LEU A 182 -57.84 -22.68 92.28
CA LEU A 182 -59.30 -22.71 92.26
C LEU A 182 -59.84 -23.86 93.12
N ASN A 183 -59.29 -25.06 92.95
CA ASN A 183 -59.64 -26.22 93.77
C ASN A 183 -59.33 -25.97 95.25
N ALA A 184 -58.19 -25.33 95.57
CA ALA A 184 -57.83 -24.96 96.94
C ALA A 184 -58.78 -23.90 97.53
N SER A 185 -59.20 -22.91 96.74
CA SER A 185 -60.21 -21.91 97.16
C SER A 185 -61.57 -22.55 97.44
N ILE A 186 -62.00 -23.50 96.60
CA ILE A 186 -63.25 -24.26 96.80
C ILE A 186 -63.18 -25.07 98.10
N GLU A 187 -62.10 -25.82 98.33
CA GLU A 187 -61.97 -26.64 99.54
C GLU A 187 -61.78 -25.80 100.81
N SER A 188 -61.12 -24.64 100.70
CA SER A 188 -61.02 -23.66 101.78
C SER A 188 -62.37 -23.05 102.15
N ALA A 189 -63.23 -22.76 101.17
CA ALA A 189 -64.61 -22.32 101.40
C ALA A 189 -65.45 -23.42 102.07
N ARG A 190 -65.17 -24.69 101.74
CA ARG A 190 -65.83 -25.87 102.31
C ARG A 190 -65.48 -26.10 103.79
N ALA A 191 -64.27 -25.73 104.21
CA ALA A 191 -63.81 -25.80 105.60
C ALA A 191 -64.36 -24.67 106.50
N GLY A 192 -65.13 -23.72 105.97
CA GLY A 192 -65.80 -22.67 106.74
C GLY A 192 -64.85 -21.69 107.43
N GLU A 193 -65.10 -21.35 108.70
CA GLU A 193 -64.30 -20.39 109.48
C GLU A 193 -62.81 -20.79 109.59
N GLN A 194 -62.50 -22.09 109.63
CA GLN A 194 -61.12 -22.60 109.75
C GLN A 194 -60.32 -22.48 108.44
N GLY A 195 -61.00 -22.34 107.29
CA GLY A 195 -60.37 -22.24 105.96
C GLY A 195 -60.14 -20.82 105.47
N LYS A 196 -60.61 -19.78 106.18
CA LYS A 196 -60.54 -18.37 105.73
C LYS A 196 -59.13 -17.90 105.38
N GLY A 197 -58.12 -18.29 106.16
CA GLY A 197 -56.72 -17.93 105.87
C GLY A 197 -56.19 -18.58 104.59
N PHE A 198 -56.52 -19.86 104.37
CA PHE A 198 -56.14 -20.59 103.16
C PHE A 198 -56.90 -20.10 101.91
N ALA A 199 -58.16 -19.68 102.06
CA ALA A 199 -58.94 -19.11 100.96
C ALA A 199 -58.31 -17.82 100.40
N VAL A 200 -57.76 -16.96 101.27
CA VAL A 200 -57.06 -15.73 100.85
C VAL A 200 -55.78 -16.06 100.08
N VAL A 201 -54.99 -17.03 100.55
CA VAL A 201 -53.77 -17.48 99.87
C VAL A 201 -54.10 -18.11 98.51
N ALA A 202 -55.11 -18.97 98.45
CA ALA A 202 -55.52 -19.63 97.22
C ALA A 202 -56.02 -18.61 96.17
N GLU A 203 -56.78 -17.59 96.56
CA GLU A 203 -57.19 -16.51 95.65
C GLU A 203 -56.00 -15.65 95.17
N GLU A 204 -55.01 -15.40 96.03
CA GLU A 204 -53.80 -14.67 95.62
C GLU A 204 -52.95 -15.50 94.63
N VAL A 205 -52.81 -16.81 94.86
CA VAL A 205 -52.15 -17.72 93.91
C VAL A 205 -52.90 -17.77 92.58
N ARG A 206 -54.23 -17.76 92.61
CA ARG A 206 -55.09 -17.71 91.41
C ARG A 206 -54.80 -16.45 90.58
N LYS A 207 -54.77 -15.29 91.22
CA LYS A 207 -54.44 -14.02 90.55
C LYS A 207 -53.02 -14.01 89.99
N LEU A 208 -52.04 -14.54 90.73
CA LEU A 208 -50.66 -14.66 90.25
C LEU A 208 -50.58 -15.57 89.02
N ALA A 209 -51.31 -16.68 89.01
CA ALA A 209 -51.37 -17.59 87.86
C ALA A 209 -52.02 -16.92 86.64
N GLU A 210 -53.13 -16.20 86.81
CA GLU A 210 -53.74 -15.39 85.74
C GLU A 210 -52.79 -14.30 85.22
N GLN A 211 -52.07 -13.61 86.11
CA GLN A 211 -51.05 -12.62 85.73
C GLN A 211 -49.87 -13.24 84.99
N SER A 212 -49.40 -14.43 85.39
CA SER A 212 -48.35 -15.16 84.70
C SER A 212 -48.78 -15.56 83.29
N ALA A 213 -50.00 -16.09 83.12
CA ALA A 213 -50.55 -16.43 81.81
C ALA A 213 -50.69 -15.19 80.91
N MET A 214 -51.22 -14.08 81.45
CA MET A 214 -51.30 -12.81 80.70
C MET A 214 -49.92 -12.29 80.30
N THR A 215 -48.93 -12.38 81.19
CA THR A 215 -47.56 -11.95 80.89
C THR A 215 -46.93 -12.83 79.81
N ALA A 216 -47.09 -14.15 79.90
CA ALA A 216 -46.60 -15.08 78.89
C ALA A 216 -47.22 -14.81 77.51
N ASN A 217 -48.54 -14.59 77.45
CA ASN A 217 -49.23 -14.22 76.21
C ASN A 217 -48.74 -12.89 75.63
N ASN A 218 -48.52 -11.87 76.46
CA ASN A 218 -47.98 -10.59 75.99
C ASN A 218 -46.56 -10.75 75.41
N ILE A 219 -45.71 -11.58 76.03
CA ILE A 219 -44.38 -11.87 75.48
C ILE A 219 -44.50 -12.64 74.18
N GLN A 220 -45.43 -13.60 74.08
CA GLN A 220 -45.71 -14.38 72.87
C GLN A 220 -46.10 -13.49 71.68
N GLU A 221 -46.97 -12.49 71.89
CA GLU A 221 -47.30 -11.52 70.84
C GLU A 221 -46.06 -10.74 70.35
N ILE A 222 -45.18 -10.33 71.27
CA ILE A 222 -43.94 -9.63 70.92
C ILE A 222 -43.01 -10.54 70.12
N THR A 223 -42.80 -11.79 70.56
CA THR A 223 -41.91 -12.73 69.88
C THR A 223 -42.45 -13.14 68.51
N ASP A 224 -43.76 -13.23 68.33
CA ASP A 224 -44.38 -13.48 67.03
C ASP A 224 -44.15 -12.32 66.05
N VAL A 225 -44.22 -11.07 66.52
CA VAL A 225 -43.85 -9.89 65.72
C VAL A 225 -42.36 -9.93 65.33
N ILE A 226 -41.48 -10.27 66.27
CA ILE A 226 -40.03 -10.40 65.97
C ILE A 226 -39.79 -11.55 64.97
N SER A 227 -40.50 -12.67 65.10
CA SER A 227 -40.42 -13.81 64.16
C SER A 227 -40.81 -13.41 62.74
N SER A 228 -41.92 -12.69 62.60
CA SER A 228 -42.39 -12.16 61.31
C SER A 228 -41.37 -11.18 60.70
N ASN A 229 -40.80 -10.29 61.51
CA ASN A 229 -39.75 -9.37 61.06
C ASN A 229 -38.46 -10.10 60.67
N SER A 230 -38.09 -11.17 61.38
CA SER A 230 -36.96 -12.04 61.06
C SER A 230 -37.14 -12.73 59.71
N LEU A 231 -38.33 -13.31 59.46
CA LEU A 231 -38.70 -13.90 58.17
C LEU A 231 -38.61 -12.88 57.02
N ALA A 232 -39.08 -11.65 57.25
CA ALA A 232 -38.94 -10.57 56.28
C ALA A 232 -37.46 -10.22 56.03
N ALA A 233 -36.63 -10.20 57.07
CA ALA A 233 -35.19 -9.98 56.96
C ALA A 233 -34.49 -11.09 56.18
N VAL A 234 -34.79 -12.37 56.41
CA VAL A 234 -34.26 -13.51 55.62
C VAL A 234 -34.53 -13.30 54.13
N ASN A 235 -35.78 -12.97 53.77
CA ASN A 235 -36.13 -12.73 52.38
C ASN A 235 -35.32 -11.58 51.75
N LYS A 236 -35.04 -10.52 52.51
CA LYS A 236 -34.22 -9.39 52.04
C LYS A 236 -32.75 -9.76 51.90
N VAL A 237 -32.21 -10.56 52.81
CA VAL A 237 -30.83 -11.05 52.74
C VAL A 237 -30.64 -11.98 51.54
N ASN A 238 -31.58 -12.90 51.29
CA ASN A 238 -31.56 -13.77 50.10
C ASN A 238 -31.62 -12.96 48.78
N GLN A 239 -32.40 -11.87 48.74
CA GLN A 239 -32.40 -10.94 47.60
C GLN A 239 -31.03 -10.27 47.43
N GLY A 240 -30.39 -9.89 48.54
CA GLY A 240 -29.03 -9.34 48.54
C GLY A 240 -27.99 -10.33 48.05
N GLU A 241 -28.07 -11.60 48.45
CA GLU A 241 -27.17 -12.67 48.00
C GLU A 241 -27.25 -12.84 46.48
N LYS A 242 -28.47 -12.93 45.93
CA LYS A 242 -28.68 -13.02 44.50
C LYS A 242 -28.15 -11.81 43.74
N ALA A 243 -28.35 -10.59 44.26
CA ALA A 243 -27.82 -9.38 43.64
C ALA A 243 -26.28 -9.36 43.61
N VAL A 244 -25.61 -9.93 44.62
CA VAL A 244 -24.16 -10.08 44.64
C VAL A 244 -23.68 -11.13 43.63
N GLU A 245 -24.39 -12.24 43.47
CA GLU A 245 -24.09 -13.26 42.45
C GLU A 245 -24.21 -12.70 41.02
N GLU A 246 -25.30 -11.99 40.73
CA GLU A 246 -25.50 -11.29 39.47
C GLU A 246 -24.41 -10.24 39.23
N GLY A 247 -24.05 -9.46 40.27
CA GLY A 247 -22.97 -8.48 40.22
C GLY A 247 -21.59 -9.09 39.93
N ASN A 248 -21.26 -10.24 40.52
CA ASN A 248 -20.03 -10.97 40.25
C ASN A 248 -19.97 -11.48 38.81
N THR A 249 -21.09 -12.00 38.29
CA THR A 249 -21.19 -12.46 36.91
C THR A 249 -20.90 -11.31 35.94
N LEU A 250 -21.55 -10.16 36.14
CA LEU A 250 -21.34 -8.96 35.32
C LEU A 250 -19.89 -8.45 35.39
N LEU A 251 -19.27 -8.45 36.57
CA LEU A 251 -17.87 -8.03 36.73
C LEU A 251 -16.90 -8.96 35.99
N ASN A 252 -17.15 -10.27 35.99
CA ASN A 252 -16.35 -11.23 35.23
C ASN A 252 -16.49 -10.99 33.72
N GLU A 253 -17.70 -10.76 33.22
CA GLU A 253 -17.92 -10.41 31.81
C GLU A 253 -17.18 -9.14 31.42
N ILE A 254 -17.26 -8.09 32.25
CA ILE A 254 -16.51 -6.84 32.02
C ILE A 254 -14.99 -7.11 32.03
N GLY A 255 -14.51 -7.99 32.90
CA GLY A 255 -13.11 -8.40 32.94
C GLY A 255 -12.63 -9.01 31.63
N GLU A 256 -13.41 -9.93 31.05
CA GLU A 256 -13.09 -10.51 29.73
C GLU A 256 -13.15 -9.45 28.61
N TYR A 257 -14.11 -8.52 28.63
CA TYR A 257 -14.13 -7.40 27.67
C TYR A 257 -12.85 -6.57 27.69
N PHE A 258 -12.31 -6.24 28.88
CA PHE A 258 -11.06 -5.48 28.97
C PHE A 258 -9.86 -6.27 28.42
N LYS A 259 -9.84 -7.58 28.59
CA LYS A 259 -8.80 -8.47 28.06
C LYS A 259 -8.87 -8.60 26.54
N ASP A 260 -10.07 -8.64 25.97
CA ASP A 260 -10.26 -8.58 24.51
C ASP A 260 -9.76 -7.25 23.94
N VAL A 261 -10.05 -6.13 24.62
CA VAL A 261 -9.53 -4.81 24.22
C VAL A 261 -8.00 -4.76 24.33
N GLU A 262 -7.40 -5.33 25.40
CA GLU A 262 -5.94 -5.43 25.53
C GLU A 262 -5.31 -6.21 24.36
N THR A 263 -5.95 -7.31 23.97
CA THR A 263 -5.51 -8.13 22.83
C THR A 263 -5.58 -7.33 21.52
N ALA A 264 -6.69 -6.64 21.26
CA ALA A 264 -6.85 -5.81 20.07
C ALA A 264 -5.81 -4.66 20.00
N VAL A 265 -5.47 -4.06 21.14
CA VAL A 265 -4.42 -3.03 21.22
C VAL A 265 -3.04 -3.61 20.90
N ASN A 266 -2.73 -4.81 21.40
CA ASN A 266 -1.47 -5.50 21.09
C ASN A 266 -1.37 -5.88 19.60
N GLU A 267 -2.46 -6.34 19.00
CA GLU A 267 -2.53 -6.59 17.55
C GLU A 267 -2.32 -5.30 16.75
N THR A 268 -2.90 -4.19 17.20
CA THR A 268 -2.70 -2.87 16.58
C THR A 268 -1.21 -2.48 16.60
N PHE A 269 -0.49 -2.70 17.70
CA PHE A 269 0.96 -2.47 17.75
C PHE A 269 1.74 -3.35 16.78
N ALA A 270 1.36 -4.61 16.61
CA ALA A 270 2.00 -5.49 15.64
C ALA A 270 1.79 -5.00 14.20
N LEU A 271 0.59 -4.54 13.87
CA LEU A 271 0.26 -3.95 12.57
C LEU A 271 1.05 -2.66 12.31
N LEU A 272 1.12 -1.76 13.30
CA LEU A 272 1.91 -0.52 13.18
C LEU A 272 3.40 -0.78 12.96
N ASN A 273 3.97 -1.79 13.62
CA ASN A 273 5.36 -2.18 13.39
C ASN A 273 5.58 -2.69 11.96
N ALA A 274 4.65 -3.50 11.44
CA ALA A 274 4.70 -3.97 10.06
C ALA A 274 4.56 -2.81 9.06
N GLU A 275 3.63 -1.88 9.31
CA GLU A 275 3.42 -0.68 8.50
C GLU A 275 4.67 0.20 8.46
N ASN A 276 5.30 0.46 9.61
CA ASN A 276 6.56 1.23 9.67
C ASN A 276 7.67 0.58 8.83
N LYS A 277 7.77 -0.75 8.82
CA LYS A 277 8.72 -1.45 7.96
C LYS A 277 8.39 -1.23 6.48
N MET A 278 7.11 -1.34 6.10
CA MET A 278 6.67 -1.10 4.72
C MET A 278 6.94 0.35 4.27
N ILE A 279 6.70 1.33 5.13
CA ILE A 279 7.01 2.75 4.86
C ILE A 279 8.50 2.92 4.55
N ASN A 280 9.38 2.37 5.39
CA ASN A 280 10.82 2.45 5.16
C ASN A 280 11.25 1.75 3.85
N ASP A 281 10.66 0.60 3.54
CA ASP A 281 10.92 -0.10 2.27
C ASP A 281 10.48 0.72 1.05
N VAL A 282 9.34 1.42 1.15
CA VAL A 282 8.84 2.30 0.08
C VAL A 282 9.75 3.53 -0.09
N LEU A 283 10.19 4.16 1.01
CA LEU A 283 11.14 5.28 0.95
C LEU A 283 12.45 4.87 0.26
N ASN A 284 13.00 3.70 0.59
CA ASN A 284 14.20 3.18 -0.07
C ASN A 284 13.99 2.91 -1.57
N LYS A 285 12.81 2.41 -1.95
CA LYS A 285 12.47 2.24 -3.37
C LYS A 285 12.35 3.57 -4.09
N PHE A 286 11.81 4.60 -3.45
CA PHE A 286 11.80 5.93 -4.03
C PHE A 286 13.22 6.44 -4.26
N ILE A 287 14.15 6.32 -3.31
CA ILE A 287 15.55 6.72 -3.55
C ILE A 287 16.12 6.07 -4.83
N GLN A 288 15.90 4.76 -5.01
CA GLN A 288 16.37 4.05 -6.21
C GLN A 288 15.68 4.52 -7.51
N VAL A 289 14.40 4.85 -7.45
CA VAL A 289 13.68 5.39 -8.62
C VAL A 289 14.23 6.77 -8.99
N GLN A 290 14.62 7.58 -8.00
CA GLN A 290 15.13 8.93 -8.22
C GLN A 290 16.48 8.86 -8.96
N GLU A 291 17.38 8.00 -8.49
CA GLU A 291 18.66 7.73 -9.17
C GLU A 291 18.45 7.27 -10.62
N ARG A 292 17.44 6.42 -10.88
CA ARG A 292 17.13 5.99 -12.25
C ARG A 292 16.58 7.11 -13.11
N ILE A 293 15.75 7.99 -12.56
CA ILE A 293 15.22 9.14 -13.28
C ILE A 293 16.35 10.12 -13.64
N GLU A 294 17.28 10.37 -12.72
CA GLU A 294 18.46 11.21 -12.98
C GLU A 294 19.32 10.64 -14.12
N ASN A 295 19.53 9.33 -14.15
CA ASN A 295 20.22 8.66 -15.25
C ASN A 295 19.46 8.81 -16.58
N ILE A 296 18.13 8.63 -16.58
CA ILE A 296 17.32 8.78 -17.80
C ILE A 296 17.32 10.24 -18.28
N ALA A 297 17.34 11.22 -17.37
CA ALA A 297 17.47 12.64 -17.70
C ALA A 297 18.79 12.91 -18.42
N SER A 298 19.91 12.41 -17.90
CA SER A 298 21.22 12.54 -18.52
C SER A 298 21.28 11.90 -19.91
N ILE A 299 20.71 10.69 -20.09
CA ILE A 299 20.62 10.03 -21.40
C ILE A 299 19.75 10.84 -22.37
N SER A 300 18.65 11.42 -21.89
CA SER A 300 17.76 12.25 -22.71
C SER A 300 18.47 13.52 -23.21
N GLU A 301 19.33 14.13 -22.39
CA GLU A 301 20.17 15.27 -22.79
C GLU A 301 21.20 14.85 -23.85
N GLU A 302 21.86 13.71 -23.67
CA GLU A 302 22.82 13.17 -24.63
C GLU A 302 22.14 12.85 -25.99
N HIS A 303 20.97 12.23 -25.97
CA HIS A 303 20.17 12.00 -27.18
C HIS A 303 19.80 13.30 -27.88
N SER A 304 19.44 14.35 -27.13
CA SER A 304 19.12 15.66 -27.71
C SER A 304 20.32 16.25 -28.45
N ALA A 305 21.50 16.20 -27.83
CA ALA A 305 22.75 16.65 -28.46
C ALA A 305 23.10 15.83 -29.71
N SER A 306 23.03 14.49 -29.61
CA SER A 306 23.33 13.59 -30.73
C SER A 306 22.36 13.80 -31.90
N ASN A 307 21.07 14.02 -31.64
CA ASN A 307 20.09 14.33 -32.66
C ASN A 307 20.42 15.63 -33.40
N GLN A 308 20.85 16.67 -32.68
CA GLN A 308 21.28 17.94 -33.29
C GLN A 308 22.51 17.76 -34.16
N GLU A 309 23.51 16.99 -33.71
CA GLU A 309 24.71 16.69 -34.49
C GLU A 309 24.38 15.93 -35.78
N ILE A 310 23.49 14.94 -35.71
CA ILE A 310 23.10 14.15 -36.88
C ILE A 310 22.27 14.99 -37.85
N LEU A 311 21.36 15.85 -37.37
CA LEU A 311 20.64 16.78 -38.23
C LEU A 311 21.60 17.71 -38.98
N ALA A 312 22.61 18.27 -38.30
CA ALA A 312 23.64 19.08 -38.94
C ALA A 312 24.46 18.27 -39.98
N ALA A 313 24.75 17.00 -39.71
CA ALA A 313 25.41 16.12 -40.67
C ALA A 313 24.56 15.87 -41.92
N ILE A 314 23.25 15.66 -41.76
CA ILE A 314 22.29 15.49 -42.87
C ILE A 314 22.18 16.78 -43.70
N GLU A 315 22.20 17.96 -43.06
CA GLU A 315 22.22 19.24 -43.78
C GLU A 315 23.47 19.39 -44.67
N ASN A 316 24.64 19.02 -44.14
CA ASN A 316 25.88 19.01 -44.92
C ASN A 316 25.83 17.97 -46.05
N GLU A 317 25.34 16.76 -45.77
CA GLU A 317 25.17 15.70 -46.77
C GLU A 317 24.27 16.17 -47.93
N ASN A 318 23.17 16.86 -47.63
CA ASN A 318 22.29 17.44 -48.64
C ASN A 318 23.00 18.48 -49.52
N SER A 319 23.89 19.31 -48.94
CA SER A 319 24.71 20.25 -49.71
C SER A 319 25.69 19.54 -50.64
N ASP A 320 26.31 18.44 -50.18
CA ASP A 320 27.22 17.63 -50.99
C ASP A 320 26.49 16.92 -52.14
N ILE A 321 25.29 16.38 -51.88
CA ILE A 321 24.44 15.76 -52.90
C ILE A 321 24.11 16.75 -54.03
N LEU A 322 23.78 18.01 -53.69
CA LEU A 322 23.52 19.04 -54.68
C LEU A 322 24.77 19.33 -55.54
N SER A 323 25.92 19.46 -54.90
CA SER A 323 27.20 19.72 -55.58
C SER A 323 27.59 18.57 -56.53
N ILE A 324 27.36 17.32 -56.13
CA ILE A 324 27.61 16.15 -56.98
C ILE A 324 26.62 16.11 -58.15
N LYS A 325 25.34 16.45 -57.90
CA LYS A 325 24.32 16.51 -58.95
C LYS A 325 24.69 17.53 -60.03
N ASP A 326 25.19 18.70 -59.63
CA ASP A 326 25.69 19.72 -60.57
C ASP A 326 26.89 19.20 -61.37
N SER A 327 27.84 18.53 -60.71
CA SER A 327 29.00 17.91 -61.38
C SER A 327 28.59 16.83 -62.39
N ILE A 328 27.58 16.01 -62.08
CA ILE A 328 27.03 15.01 -63.01
C ILE A 328 26.41 15.68 -64.23
N GLN A 329 25.71 16.81 -64.06
CA GLN A 329 25.15 17.58 -65.17
C GLN A 329 26.25 18.16 -66.08
N GLU A 330 27.32 18.70 -65.51
CA GLU A 330 28.47 19.19 -66.26
C GLU A 330 29.14 18.07 -67.07
N ILE A 331 29.41 16.91 -66.46
CA ILE A 331 30.00 15.75 -67.15
C ILE A 331 29.08 15.28 -68.29
N LYS A 332 27.76 15.25 -68.07
CA LYS A 332 26.77 14.89 -69.09
C LYS A 332 26.83 15.83 -70.29
N GLN A 333 26.93 17.13 -70.06
CA GLN A 333 27.07 18.14 -71.12
C GLN A 333 28.38 17.97 -71.88
N MET A 334 29.50 17.82 -71.17
CA MET A 334 30.82 17.60 -71.79
C MET A 334 30.86 16.33 -72.64
N SER A 335 30.26 15.24 -72.16
CA SER A 335 30.20 13.97 -72.90
C SER A 335 29.31 14.08 -74.14
N ALA A 336 28.21 14.84 -74.07
CA ALA A 336 27.36 15.10 -75.22
C ALA A 336 28.10 15.91 -76.29
N MET A 337 28.82 16.97 -75.89
CA MET A 337 29.65 17.78 -76.80
C MET A 337 30.76 16.94 -77.45
N LEU A 338 31.41 16.05 -76.70
CA LEU A 338 32.45 15.16 -77.24
C LEU A 338 31.89 14.22 -78.31
N ASN A 339 30.71 13.64 -78.09
CA ASN A 339 30.06 12.80 -79.10
C ASN A 339 29.67 13.58 -80.36
N GLU A 340 29.19 14.81 -80.20
CA GLU A 340 28.89 15.69 -81.34
C GLU A 340 30.16 16.02 -82.15
N MET A 341 31.28 16.28 -81.48
CA MET A 341 32.56 16.51 -82.15
C MET A 341 33.07 15.28 -82.91
N LEU A 342 32.94 14.08 -82.34
CA LEU A 342 33.31 12.83 -83.02
C LEU A 342 32.46 12.60 -84.27
N TYR A 343 31.15 12.81 -84.17
CA TYR A 343 30.23 12.68 -85.31
C TYR A 343 30.59 13.63 -86.47
N ASN A 344 31.02 14.86 -86.15
CA ASN A 344 31.43 15.85 -87.15
C ASN A 344 32.80 15.55 -87.79
N ILE A 345 33.64 14.71 -87.17
CA ILE A 345 34.96 14.31 -87.71
C ILE A 345 34.83 13.09 -88.66
N GLU A 346 33.77 12.28 -88.51
CA GLU A 346 33.49 11.14 -89.39
C GLU A 346 32.83 11.53 -90.73
N GLN A 347 32.29 12.74 -90.86
CA GLN A 347 31.74 13.30 -92.12
C GLN A 347 32.81 13.93 -93.01
#